data_AF-A0A931L7G0-F1
#
_entry.id   AF-A0A931L7G0-F1
#
_cell.length_a   1.000
_cell.length_b   1.000
_cell.length_c   1.000
_cell.angle_alpha   90.00
_cell.angle_beta   90.00
_cell.angle_gamma   90.00
#
_symmetry.space_group_name_H-M   'P 1'
#
loop_
_entity.id
_entity.type
_entity.pdbx_description
1 polymer ?
#
loop_
_entity_poly.entity_id
_entity_poly.type
_entity_poly.pdbx_seq_one_letter_code
_entity_poly.pdbx_strand_id
1 'polypeptide(L)' 'MTEDPVSTLLRYAAAMYGQADGGPAEQAQKRGWVDAEGRITKAGSELVEALAEQKGTRSAFRLG' A
#
# COMPACT_ATOMS: atom_id res chain seq x y z
N MET A 1 -5.81 11.50 11.38
CA MET A 1 -6.48 11.10 10.12
C MET A 1 -5.99 9.70 9.81
N THR A 2 -6.80 8.68 10.04
CA THR A 2 -6.44 7.30 9.67
C THR A 2 -6.47 7.25 8.15
N GLU A 3 -5.31 7.05 7.55
CA GLU A 3 -5.16 6.99 6.11
C GLU A 3 -5.96 5.79 5.57
N ASP A 4 -6.76 6.00 4.51
CA ASP A 4 -7.53 4.92 3.90
C ASP A 4 -6.57 3.82 3.38
N PRO A 5 -6.82 2.54 3.72
CA PRO A 5 -5.88 1.47 3.42
C PRO A 5 -5.75 1.21 1.91
N VAL A 6 -6.84 1.38 1.14
CA VAL A 6 -6.78 1.29 -0.34
C VAL A 6 -5.91 2.42 -0.90
N SER A 7 -6.08 3.64 -0.41
CA SER A 7 -5.26 4.80 -0.78
C SER A 7 -3.78 4.62 -0.44
N THR A 8 -3.46 3.87 0.62
CA THR A 8 -2.09 3.45 0.96
C THR A 8 -1.52 2.48 -0.07
N LEU A 9 -2.30 1.47 -0.45
CA LEU A 9 -1.91 0.49 -1.47
C LEU A 9 -1.71 1.14 -2.85
N LEU A 10 -2.60 2.06 -3.24
CA LEU A 10 -2.46 2.79 -4.51
C LEU A 10 -1.21 3.66 -4.55
N ARG A 11 -0.89 4.39 -3.47
CA ARG A 11 0.35 5.17 -3.39
C ARG A 11 1.59 4.27 -3.40
N TYR A 12 1.53 3.13 -2.71
CA TYR A 12 2.62 2.16 -2.73
C TYR A 12 2.84 1.61 -4.14
N ALA A 13 1.77 1.20 -4.83
CA ALA A 13 1.82 0.74 -6.21
C ALA A 13 2.39 1.83 -7.15
N ALA A 14 1.97 3.09 -6.99
CA ALA A 14 2.49 4.21 -7.76
C ALA A 14 3.99 4.43 -7.52
N ALA A 15 4.46 4.31 -6.28
CA ALA A 15 5.87 4.48 -5.94
C ALA A 15 6.75 3.34 -6.47
N MET A 16 6.23 2.11 -6.52
CA MET A 16 6.99 0.92 -6.92
C MET A 16 6.97 0.68 -8.44
N TYR A 17 5.85 0.97 -9.11
CA TYR A 17 5.64 0.63 -10.52
C TYR A 17 5.46 1.86 -11.42
N GLY A 18 5.31 3.05 -10.84
CA GLY A 18 5.04 4.27 -11.60
C GLY A 18 3.67 4.26 -12.27
N GLN A 19 3.54 5.03 -13.35
CA GLN A 19 2.34 5.02 -14.21
C GLN A 19 2.45 4.07 -15.41
N ALA A 20 3.56 3.33 -15.55
CA ALA A 20 3.70 2.39 -16.64
C ALA A 20 2.87 1.12 -16.34
N ASP A 21 2.12 0.64 -17.35
CA ASP A 21 1.18 -0.49 -17.28
C ASP A 21 -0.04 -0.28 -16.36
N GLY A 22 -1.06 0.43 -16.85
CA GLY A 22 -2.41 0.39 -16.26
C GLY A 22 -2.67 1.27 -15.04
N GLY A 23 -1.62 1.92 -14.53
CA GLY A 23 -1.71 2.80 -13.37
C GLY A 23 -1.85 2.05 -12.04
N PRO A 24 -1.83 2.80 -10.92
CA PRO A 24 -1.64 2.19 -9.60
C PRO A 24 -2.77 1.27 -9.15
N ALA A 25 -4.01 1.55 -9.58
CA ALA A 25 -5.17 0.73 -9.27
C ALA A 25 -5.12 -0.63 -9.98
N GLU A 26 -4.79 -0.63 -11.27
CA GLU A 26 -4.66 -1.87 -12.03
C GLU A 26 -3.50 -2.71 -11.51
N GLN A 27 -2.39 -2.09 -11.11
CA GLN A 27 -1.28 -2.80 -10.48
C GLN A 27 -1.65 -3.38 -9.12
N ALA A 28 -2.36 -2.63 -8.27
CA ALA A 28 -2.85 -3.14 -6.98
C ALA A 28 -3.82 -4.32 -7.16
N GLN A 29 -4.66 -4.28 -8.20
CA GLN A 29 -5.57 -5.37 -8.55
C GLN A 29 -4.83 -6.59 -9.12
N LYS A 30 -3.88 -6.39 -10.05
CA LYS A 30 -3.02 -7.46 -10.60
C LYS A 30 -2.22 -8.19 -9.51
N ARG A 31 -1.82 -7.47 -8.47
CA ARG A 31 -1.12 -8.03 -7.30
C ARG A 31 -2.07 -8.67 -6.28
N GLY A 32 -3.38 -8.56 -6.48
CA GLY A 32 -4.39 -9.09 -5.58
C GLY A 32 -4.48 -8.36 -4.24
N TRP A 33 -4.01 -7.12 -4.16
CA TRP A 33 -4.15 -6.28 -2.96
C TRP A 33 -5.53 -5.63 -2.85
N VAL A 34 -6.16 -5.43 -4.02
CA VAL A 34 -7.50 -4.86 -4.16
C VAL A 34 -8.31 -5.79 -5.08
N ASP A 35 -9.59 -5.99 -4.78
CA ASP A 35 -10.52 -6.77 -5.61
C ASP A 35 -11.06 -5.96 -6.81
N ALA A 36 -11.95 -6.58 -7.60
CA ALA A 36 -12.57 -5.91 -8.75
C ALA A 36 -13.55 -4.80 -8.37
N GLU A 37 -14.04 -4.82 -7.14
CA GLU A 37 -14.93 -3.81 -6.58
C GLU A 37 -14.17 -2.65 -5.92
N GLY A 38 -12.84 -2.67 -5.96
CA GLY A 38 -11.99 -1.63 -5.36
C GLY A 38 -11.84 -1.76 -3.85
N ARG A 39 -12.19 -2.91 -3.26
CA ARG A 39 -12.04 -3.18 -1.83
C ARG A 39 -10.74 -3.88 -1.54
N ILE A 40 -10.21 -3.64 -0.34
CA ILE A 40 -8.99 -4.29 0.12
C ILE A 40 -9.20 -5.79 0.31
N THR A 41 -8.24 -6.59 -0.17
CA THR A 41 -8.21 -8.03 0.07
C THR A 41 -7.43 -8.35 1.35
N LYS A 42 -7.41 -9.62 1.76
CA LYS A 42 -6.55 -10.08 2.86
C LYS A 42 -5.07 -9.74 2.62
N ALA A 43 -4.56 -10.01 1.42
CA ALA A 43 -3.17 -9.72 1.06
C ALA A 43 -2.87 -8.21 1.07
N GLY A 44 -3.84 -7.38 0.65
CA GLY A 44 -3.73 -5.93 0.75
C GLY A 44 -3.66 -5.47 2.21
N SER A 45 -4.48 -6.05 3.10
CA SER A 45 -4.48 -5.72 4.53
C SER A 45 -3.15 -6.05 5.19
N GLU A 46 -2.60 -7.24 4.94
CA GLU A 46 -1.30 -7.67 5.46
C GLU A 46 -0.17 -6.74 4.99
N LEU A 47 -0.21 -6.28 3.74
CA LEU A 47 0.76 -5.31 3.22
C LEU A 47 0.63 -3.95 3.91
N VAL A 48 -0.60 -3.45 4.13
CA VAL A 48 -0.83 -2.19 4.84
C VAL A 48 -0.29 -2.27 6.27
N GLU A 49 -0.51 -3.38 6.97
CA GLU A 49 0.03 -3.61 8.31
C GLU A 49 1.57 -3.61 8.29
N ALA A 50 2.19 -4.35 7.37
CA ALA A 50 3.65 -4.38 7.23
C ALA A 50 4.25 -2.99 6.93
N LEU A 51 3.57 -2.19 6.09
CA LEU A 51 3.98 -0.81 5.79
C LEU A 51 3.85 0.11 7.02
N ALA A 52 2.83 -0.10 7.85
CA ALA A 52 2.65 0.64 9.09
C ALA A 52 3.74 0.30 10.12
N GLU A 53 4.09 -0.98 10.27
CA GLU A 53 5.18 -1.45 11.13
C GLU A 53 6.55 -0.91 10.67
N GLN A 54 6.78 -0.85 9.36
CA GLN A 54 8.00 -0.28 8.79
C GLN A 54 8.12 1.23 9.09
N LYS A 55 7.01 1.99 9.06
CA LYS A 55 7.00 3.40 9.48
C LYS A 55 7.29 3.54 10.99
N GLY A 56 6.76 2.65 11.83
CA GLY A 56 7.07 2.62 13.26
C GLY A 56 8.57 2.42 13.54
N THR A 57 9.21 1.54 12.78
CA THR A 57 10.65 1.24 12.93
C THR A 57 11.56 2.43 12.57
N ARG A 58 11.15 3.30 11.64
CA ARG A 58 11.89 4.54 11.32
C ARG A 58 11.88 5.59 12.43
N SER A 59 10.92 5.54 13.35
CA SER A 59 10.82 6.49 14.46
C SER A 59 11.73 6.14 15.65
N ALA A 60 12.24 4.91 15.73
CA ALA A 60 13.13 4.47 16.81
C ALA A 60 14.59 4.94 16.67
N PHE A 61 14.98 5.52 15.53
CA PHE A 61 16.37 5.92 15.22
C PHE A 61 16.61 7.44 15.21
N ARG A 62 15.83 8.25 15.94
CA ARG A 62 16.13 9.68 16.18
C ARG A 62 16.24 10.00 17.67
N LEU A 63 17.22 9.40 18.34
CA LEU A 63 17.84 9.95 19.54
C LEU A 63 19.32 9.59 19.48
N GLY A 64 20.13 10.57 19.07
CA GLY A 64 21.58 10.50 18.94
C GLY A 64 22.08 11.84 18.45
#